data_AF-A0A535DXJ0-F1
#
_entry.id   AF-A0A535DXJ0-F1
#
_cell.length_a   1.000
_cell.length_b   1.000
_cell.length_c   1.000
_cell.angle_alpha   90.00
_cell.angle_beta   90.00
_cell.angle_gamma   90.00
#
_symmetry.space_group_name_H-M   'P 1'
#
loop_
_entity.id
_entity.type
_entity.pdbx_description
1 polymer ?
#
loop_
_entity_poly.entity_id
_entity_poly.type
_entity_poly.pdbx_seq_one_letter_code
_entity_poly.pdbx_strand_id
1 'polypeptide(L)'
;MSTPGHVSDRDLSLYQLLRPEVLADPYPLYRRLRTVDPVHWDPYLHAWVVTRYADVVHVFQLFSADRTPSPEQLAAMGMESLGPIAAVMVKQMLFLDPPAHTRIRTLAASAFTPRRVERMRARIEGIVHRLLDSVQDRGRMDVIADLAYPLPAIVTAELLGIPVHD
;
A
#
# COMPACT_ATOMS: atom_id res chain seq x y z
N MET A 1 -7.46 -39.93 -16.99
CA MET A 1 -8.22 -38.99 -17.85
C MET A 1 -8.19 -37.64 -17.17
N SER A 2 -7.30 -36.75 -17.60
CA SER A 2 -7.15 -35.41 -17.04
C SER A 2 -8.14 -34.48 -17.72
N THR A 3 -9.08 -33.93 -16.97
CA THR A 3 -10.08 -32.99 -17.47
C THR A 3 -9.39 -31.66 -17.79
N PRO A 4 -9.42 -31.15 -19.03
CA PRO A 4 -8.95 -29.80 -19.33
C PRO A 4 -9.92 -28.79 -18.71
N GLY A 5 -9.41 -27.84 -17.92
CA GLY A 5 -10.16 -26.61 -17.60
C GLY A 5 -10.60 -26.40 -16.14
N HIS A 6 -10.25 -27.26 -15.18
CA HIS A 6 -10.49 -26.91 -13.77
C HIS A 6 -9.43 -25.91 -13.32
N VAL A 7 -9.82 -24.64 -13.20
CA VAL A 7 -9.03 -23.64 -12.49
C VAL A 7 -9.03 -24.02 -11.02
N SER A 8 -7.87 -24.27 -10.42
CA SER A 8 -7.80 -24.60 -8.99
C SER A 8 -7.76 -23.33 -8.15
N ASP A 9 -8.27 -23.37 -6.91
CA ASP A 9 -8.19 -22.24 -5.97
C ASP A 9 -6.75 -21.76 -5.77
N ARG A 10 -5.78 -22.68 -5.85
CA ARG A 10 -4.36 -22.34 -5.80
C ARG A 10 -3.92 -21.45 -6.95
N ASP A 11 -4.48 -21.63 -8.15
CA ASP A 11 -4.12 -20.84 -9.34
C ASP A 11 -4.71 -19.42 -9.32
N LEU A 12 -5.75 -19.21 -8.52
CA LEU A 12 -6.41 -17.91 -8.34
C LEU A 12 -5.96 -17.19 -7.07
N SER A 13 -5.32 -17.90 -6.13
CA SER A 13 -4.85 -17.31 -4.88
C SER A 13 -3.81 -16.20 -5.10
N LEU A 14 -3.93 -15.11 -4.33
CA LEU A 14 -2.95 -14.03 -4.29
C LEU A 14 -1.64 -14.46 -3.60
N TYR A 15 -1.62 -15.61 -2.93
CA TYR A 15 -0.38 -16.24 -2.45
C TYR A 15 0.66 -16.43 -3.59
N GLN A 16 0.19 -16.54 -4.84
CA GLN A 16 1.05 -16.60 -6.03
C GLN A 16 1.98 -15.38 -6.17
N LEU A 17 1.62 -14.22 -5.60
CA LEU A 17 2.44 -13.00 -5.62
C LEU A 17 3.75 -13.15 -4.84
N LEU A 18 3.91 -14.20 -4.03
CA LEU A 18 5.19 -14.53 -3.40
C LEU A 18 6.21 -15.11 -4.40
N ARG A 19 5.78 -15.50 -5.60
CA ARG A 19 6.68 -15.96 -6.66
C ARG A 19 7.26 -14.74 -7.40
N PRO A 20 8.59 -14.64 -7.56
CA PRO A 20 9.22 -13.49 -8.22
C PRO A 20 8.66 -13.19 -9.61
N GLU A 21 8.35 -14.21 -10.39
CA GLU A 21 7.87 -14.06 -11.76
C GLU A 21 6.45 -13.49 -11.80
N VAL A 22 5.60 -13.86 -10.84
CA VAL A 22 4.24 -13.33 -10.71
C VAL A 22 4.25 -11.93 -10.11
N LEU A 23 5.16 -11.66 -9.17
CA LEU A 23 5.32 -10.32 -8.61
C LEU A 23 5.80 -9.31 -9.66
N ALA A 24 6.68 -9.76 -10.56
CA ALA A 24 7.19 -8.94 -11.66
C ALA A 24 6.11 -8.59 -12.70
N ASP A 25 5.17 -9.50 -12.96
CA ASP A 25 3.98 -9.25 -13.80
C ASP A 25 2.72 -9.86 -13.18
N PRO A 26 2.03 -9.16 -12.26
CA PRO A 26 0.87 -9.68 -11.56
C PRO A 26 -0.43 -9.52 -12.36
N TYR A 27 -0.40 -8.77 -13.46
CA TYR A 27 -1.59 -8.42 -14.23
C TYR A 27 -2.31 -9.62 -14.88
N PRO A 28 -1.62 -10.67 -15.37
CA PRO A 28 -2.24 -11.91 -15.81
C PRO A 28 -3.07 -12.59 -14.72
N LEU A 29 -2.55 -12.68 -13.48
CA LEU A 29 -3.28 -13.23 -12.34
C LEU A 29 -4.55 -12.42 -12.04
N TYR A 30 -4.41 -11.09 -11.93
CA TYR A 30 -5.56 -10.22 -11.69
C TYR A 30 -6.59 -10.28 -12.83
N ARG A 31 -6.14 -10.44 -14.08
CA ARG A 31 -7.04 -10.62 -15.23
C ARG A 31 -7.83 -11.92 -15.12
N ARG A 32 -7.18 -13.01 -14.70
CA ARG A 32 -7.83 -14.30 -14.51
C ARG A 32 -8.87 -14.26 -13.38
N LEU A 33 -8.51 -13.68 -12.23
CA LEU A 33 -9.46 -13.44 -11.14
C LEU A 33 -10.68 -12.64 -11.64
N ARG A 34 -10.47 -11.49 -12.28
CA ARG A 34 -11.58 -10.65 -12.80
C ARG A 34 -12.54 -11.36 -13.76
N THR A 35 -12.03 -12.31 -14.53
CA THR A 35 -12.78 -12.99 -15.61
C THR A 35 -13.46 -14.26 -15.13
N VAL A 36 -12.80 -15.04 -14.28
CA VAL A 36 -13.27 -16.37 -13.85
C VAL A 36 -14.02 -16.29 -12.52
N ASP A 37 -13.45 -15.62 -11.53
CA ASP A 37 -14.00 -15.54 -10.17
C ASP A 37 -13.67 -14.18 -9.52
N PRO A 38 -14.45 -13.14 -9.82
CA PRO A 38 -14.11 -11.75 -9.50
C PRO A 38 -14.23 -11.40 -8.00
N VAL A 39 -14.95 -12.22 -7.24
CA VAL A 39 -15.13 -12.16 -5.79
C VAL A 39 -14.76 -13.53 -5.25
N HIS A 40 -13.46 -13.78 -5.16
CA HIS A 40 -12.90 -15.08 -4.86
C HIS A 40 -12.65 -15.24 -3.36
N TRP A 41 -13.10 -16.33 -2.75
CA TRP A 41 -12.61 -16.71 -1.44
C TRP A 41 -11.23 -17.36 -1.61
N ASP A 42 -10.18 -16.69 -1.14
CA ASP A 42 -8.82 -17.23 -1.17
C ASP A 42 -8.56 -18.06 0.10
N PRO A 43 -8.52 -19.40 0.02
CA PRO A 43 -8.38 -20.26 1.19
C PRO A 43 -6.98 -20.18 1.83
N TYR A 44 -5.97 -19.67 1.13
CA TYR A 44 -4.62 -19.52 1.67
C TYR A 44 -4.47 -18.23 2.47
N LEU A 45 -5.16 -17.17 2.03
CA LEU A 45 -5.23 -15.90 2.76
C LEU A 45 -6.35 -15.87 3.80
N HIS A 46 -7.28 -16.83 3.76
CA HIS A 46 -8.52 -16.81 4.53
C HIS A 46 -9.27 -15.48 4.39
N ALA A 47 -9.36 -14.98 3.16
CA ALA A 47 -9.92 -13.67 2.86
C ALA A 47 -10.65 -13.65 1.51
N TRP A 48 -11.61 -12.73 1.39
CA TRP A 48 -12.24 -12.41 0.13
C TRP A 48 -11.34 -11.49 -0.71
N VAL A 49 -11.11 -11.87 -1.97
CA VAL A 49 -10.35 -11.12 -2.97
C VAL A 49 -11.31 -10.57 -4.01
N VAL A 50 -11.44 -9.25 -4.06
CA VAL A 50 -12.34 -8.53 -4.98
C VAL A 50 -11.51 -7.84 -6.05
N THR A 51 -11.81 -8.07 -7.33
CA THR A 51 -10.91 -7.65 -8.42
C THR A 51 -11.53 -6.80 -9.52
N ARG A 52 -12.86 -6.70 -9.60
CA ARG A 52 -13.54 -5.77 -10.53
C ARG A 52 -13.61 -4.38 -9.91
N TYR A 53 -13.37 -3.36 -10.73
CA TYR A 53 -13.33 -1.97 -10.27
C TYR A 53 -14.59 -1.55 -9.50
N ALA A 54 -15.78 -1.81 -10.05
CA ALA A 54 -17.04 -1.44 -9.41
C ALA A 54 -17.21 -2.12 -8.04
N ASP A 55 -16.86 -3.40 -7.93
CA ASP A 55 -16.97 -4.17 -6.69
C ASP A 55 -15.95 -3.68 -5.64
N VAL A 56 -14.72 -3.36 -6.05
CA VAL A 56 -13.71 -2.77 -5.16
C VAL A 56 -14.16 -1.42 -4.62
N VAL A 57 -14.70 -0.54 -5.48
CA VAL A 57 -15.23 0.76 -5.05
C VAL A 57 -16.39 0.58 -4.07
N HIS A 58 -17.30 -0.36 -4.34
CA HIS A 58 -18.41 -0.69 -3.46
C HIS A 58 -17.92 -1.14 -2.07
N VAL A 59 -16.93 -2.04 -2.03
CA VAL A 59 -16.32 -2.49 -0.77
C VAL A 59 -15.70 -1.32 -0.01
N PHE A 60 -14.91 -0.47 -0.68
CA PHE A 60 -14.27 0.68 -0.03
C PHE A 60 -15.25 1.72 0.52
N GLN A 61 -16.49 1.77 0.02
CA GLN A 61 -17.50 2.74 0.48
C GLN A 61 -18.34 2.21 1.64
N LEU A 62 -18.57 0.90 1.72
CA LEU A 62 -19.57 0.33 2.61
C LEU A 62 -19.00 -0.54 3.74
N PHE A 63 -17.80 -1.06 3.59
CA PHE A 63 -17.21 -1.96 4.56
C PHE A 63 -16.29 -1.22 5.52
N SER A 64 -16.23 -1.73 6.75
CA SER A 64 -15.36 -1.22 7.80
C SER A 64 -13.89 -1.29 7.38
N ALA A 65 -13.16 -0.21 7.65
CA ALA A 65 -11.70 -0.19 7.57
C ALA A 65 -11.04 -0.79 8.83
N ASP A 66 -11.80 -1.00 9.90
CA ASP A 66 -11.33 -1.64 11.13
C ASP A 66 -11.16 -3.15 10.93
N ARG A 67 -9.97 -3.50 10.45
CA ARG A 67 -9.56 -4.88 10.15
C ARG A 67 -8.29 -5.28 10.88
N THR A 68 -7.93 -4.53 11.93
CA THR A 68 -6.66 -4.72 12.64
C THR A 68 -6.95 -5.32 14.00
N PRO A 69 -6.42 -6.52 14.31
CA PRO A 69 -6.67 -7.12 15.61
C PRO A 69 -6.06 -6.27 16.73
N SER A 70 -6.80 -6.10 17.81
CA SER A 70 -6.32 -5.41 19.01
C SER A 70 -5.19 -6.22 19.68
N PRO A 71 -4.36 -5.59 20.53
CA PRO A 71 -3.38 -6.32 21.33
C PRO A 71 -4.00 -7.47 22.15
N GLU A 72 -5.20 -7.27 22.71
CA GLU A 72 -5.92 -8.30 23.47
C GLU A 72 -6.37 -9.45 22.56
N GLN A 73 -6.85 -9.14 21.36
CA GLN A 73 -7.23 -10.17 20.38
C GLN A 73 -6.02 -10.99 19.92
N LEU A 74 -4.87 -10.34 19.68
CA LEU A 74 -3.63 -11.04 19.34
C LEU A 74 -3.14 -11.92 20.50
N ALA A 75 -3.21 -11.42 21.74
CA ALA A 75 -2.87 -12.22 22.92
C ALA A 75 -3.76 -13.46 23.06
N ALA A 76 -5.07 -13.32 22.83
CA ALA A 76 -6.01 -14.44 22.83
C ALA A 76 -5.72 -15.48 21.73
N MET A 77 -5.08 -15.07 20.63
CA MET A 77 -4.60 -15.96 19.56
C MET A 77 -3.18 -16.52 19.81
N GLY A 78 -2.59 -16.26 20.98
CA GLY A 78 -1.22 -16.69 21.30
C GLY A 78 -0.13 -15.90 20.57
N MET A 79 -0.45 -14.75 20.00
CA MET A 79 0.45 -13.86 19.24
C MET A 79 0.82 -12.60 20.05
N GLU A 80 1.03 -12.76 21.36
CA GLU A 80 1.23 -11.64 22.29
C GLU A 80 2.45 -10.78 21.92
N SER A 81 3.49 -11.38 21.34
CA SER A 81 4.68 -10.67 20.84
C SER A 81 4.38 -9.61 19.77
N LEU A 82 3.23 -9.68 19.10
CA LEU A 82 2.79 -8.70 18.11
C LEU A 82 1.99 -7.54 18.74
N GLY A 83 1.68 -7.61 20.04
CA GLY A 83 0.93 -6.60 20.79
C GLY A 83 1.46 -5.17 20.65
N PRO A 84 2.78 -4.92 20.75
CA PRO A 84 3.34 -3.58 20.53
C PRO A 84 3.06 -3.01 19.14
N ILE A 85 3.10 -3.85 18.10
CA ILE A 85 2.79 -3.44 16.73
C ILE A 85 1.30 -3.12 16.60
N ALA A 86 0.43 -3.99 17.12
CA ALA A 86 -1.01 -3.76 17.11
C ALA A 86 -1.41 -2.47 17.83
N ALA A 87 -0.79 -2.18 18.98
CA ALA A 87 -1.07 -0.95 19.75
C ALA A 87 -0.81 0.34 18.95
N VAL A 88 0.08 0.29 17.95
CA VAL A 88 0.31 1.38 16.99
C VAL A 88 -0.66 1.29 15.82
N MET A 89 -0.83 0.11 15.22
CA MET A 89 -1.64 -0.04 14.01
C MET A 89 -3.11 0.33 14.23
N VAL A 90 -3.72 -0.07 15.36
CA VAL A 90 -5.12 0.27 15.69
C VAL A 90 -5.36 1.78 15.82
N LYS A 91 -4.31 2.59 15.93
CA LYS A 91 -4.41 4.06 16.02
C LYS A 91 -4.18 4.75 14.67
N GLN A 92 -3.74 4.01 13.64
CA GLN A 92 -3.45 4.60 12.33
C GLN A 92 -4.76 4.91 11.61
N MET A 93 -4.86 6.11 11.04
CA MET A 93 -6.04 6.59 10.29
C MET A 93 -6.49 5.60 9.21
N LEU A 94 -5.58 4.82 8.62
CA LEU A 94 -5.86 3.81 7.60
C LEU A 94 -6.81 2.70 8.07
N PHE A 95 -6.90 2.45 9.38
CA PHE A 95 -7.68 1.36 9.96
C PHE A 95 -8.80 1.84 10.88
N LEU A 96 -9.23 3.09 10.72
CA LEU A 96 -10.31 3.67 11.51
C LEU A 96 -11.54 3.87 10.64
N ASP A 97 -12.71 3.66 11.24
CA ASP A 97 -13.99 4.12 10.70
C ASP A 97 -14.37 5.51 11.25
N PRO A 98 -15.35 6.20 10.62
CA PRO A 98 -16.02 7.33 11.25
C PRO A 98 -16.60 6.96 12.63
N PRO A 99 -16.56 7.88 13.63
CA PRO A 99 -16.14 9.27 13.53
C PRO A 99 -14.63 9.49 13.75
N ALA A 100 -13.90 8.49 14.24
CA ALA A 100 -12.48 8.63 14.58
C ALA A 100 -11.64 8.95 13.34
N HIS A 101 -11.87 8.25 12.22
CA HIS A 101 -11.26 8.54 10.93
C HIS A 101 -11.50 9.98 10.49
N THR A 102 -12.76 10.44 10.51
CA THR A 102 -13.15 11.79 10.08
C THR A 102 -12.39 12.85 10.87
N ARG A 103 -12.25 12.68 12.19
CA ARG A 103 -11.51 13.60 13.06
C ARG A 103 -10.04 13.69 12.66
N ILE A 104 -9.34 12.55 12.55
CA ILE A 104 -7.91 12.51 12.22
C ILE A 104 -7.66 13.00 10.80
N ARG A 105 -8.49 12.58 9.83
CA ARG A 105 -8.40 13.00 8.43
C ARG A 105 -8.57 14.50 8.27
N THR A 106 -9.47 15.12 9.02
CA THR A 106 -9.69 16.57 8.97
C THR A 106 -8.43 17.33 9.39
N LEU A 107 -7.75 16.86 10.44
CA LEU A 107 -6.50 17.47 10.91
C LEU A 107 -5.38 17.29 9.86
N ALA A 108 -5.21 16.08 9.35
CA ALA A 108 -4.17 15.76 8.36
C ALA A 108 -4.39 16.50 7.02
N ALA A 109 -5.63 16.61 6.54
CA ALA A 109 -5.95 17.23 5.26
C ALA A 109 -5.51 18.70 5.17
N SER A 110 -5.44 19.40 6.30
CA SER A 110 -4.94 20.79 6.35
C SER A 110 -3.49 20.94 5.87
N ALA A 111 -2.69 19.88 5.94
CA ALA A 111 -1.31 19.85 5.45
C ALA A 111 -1.23 19.62 3.93
N PHE A 112 -2.28 19.10 3.30
CA PHE A 112 -2.30 18.69 1.88
C PHE A 112 -3.29 19.51 1.04
N THR A 113 -3.53 20.76 1.39
CA THR A 113 -4.37 21.66 0.59
C THR A 113 -3.74 21.94 -0.79
N PRO A 114 -4.53 22.27 -1.83
CA PRO A 114 -3.99 22.55 -3.17
C PRO A 114 -2.83 23.56 -3.17
N ARG A 115 -2.95 24.63 -2.38
CA ARG A 115 -1.88 25.64 -2.23
C ARG A 115 -0.60 25.07 -1.62
N ARG A 116 -0.71 24.16 -0.64
CA ARG A 116 0.46 23.50 -0.03
C ARG A 116 1.09 22.50 -1.00
N VAL A 117 0.28 21.72 -1.71
CA VAL A 117 0.73 20.80 -2.76
C VAL A 117 1.46 21.55 -3.87
N GLU A 118 0.96 22.70 -4.31
CA GLU A 118 1.63 23.50 -5.34
C GLU A 118 2.98 24.06 -4.84
N ARG A 119 3.09 24.43 -3.57
CA ARG A 119 4.40 24.77 -2.98
C ARG A 119 5.35 23.56 -2.92
N MET A 120 4.82 22.36 -2.70
CA MET A 120 5.62 21.13 -2.73
C MET A 120 6.14 20.84 -4.13
N ARG A 121 5.39 21.15 -5.21
CA ARG A 121 5.83 20.94 -6.60
C ARG A 121 7.22 21.53 -6.85
N ALA A 122 7.38 22.84 -6.64
CA ALA A 122 8.66 23.51 -6.88
C ALA A 122 9.79 22.90 -6.02
N ARG A 123 9.48 22.48 -4.80
CA ARG A 123 10.47 21.83 -3.93
C ARG A 123 10.87 20.44 -4.44
N ILE A 124 9.90 19.63 -4.84
CA ILE A 124 10.09 18.28 -5.41
C ILE A 124 10.90 18.38 -6.70
N GLU A 125 10.57 19.32 -7.59
CA GLU A 125 11.34 19.59 -8.81
C GLU A 125 12.81 19.92 -8.48
N GLY A 126 13.03 20.76 -7.47
CA GLY A 126 14.39 21.05 -6.99
C GLY A 126 15.13 19.83 -6.42
N ILE A 127 14.43 18.91 -5.73
CA ILE A 127 15.04 17.65 -5.24
C ILE A 127 15.39 16.76 -6.43
N VAL A 128 14.49 16.62 -7.40
CA VAL A 128 14.71 15.83 -8.62
C VAL A 128 15.92 16.36 -9.39
N HIS A 129 16.02 17.67 -9.64
CA HIS A 129 17.18 18.26 -10.31
C HIS A 129 18.48 17.91 -9.58
N ARG A 130 18.55 18.09 -8.25
CA ARG A 130 19.76 17.75 -7.49
C ARG A 130 20.14 16.26 -7.59
N LEU A 131 19.16 15.37 -7.57
CA LEU A 131 19.40 13.93 -7.71
C LEU A 131 19.96 13.61 -9.11
N LEU A 132 19.38 14.20 -10.16
CA LEU A 132 19.84 14.03 -11.54
C LEU A 132 21.23 14.64 -11.79
N ASP A 133 21.47 15.85 -11.28
CA ASP A 133 22.76 16.54 -11.37
C ASP A 133 23.89 15.69 -10.75
N SER A 134 23.61 14.98 -9.65
CA SER A 134 24.60 14.16 -8.93
C SER A 134 25.12 12.95 -9.70
N VAL A 135 24.38 12.51 -10.73
CA VAL A 135 24.73 11.36 -11.58
C VAL A 135 25.05 11.76 -13.02
N GLN A 136 24.79 13.01 -13.41
CA GLN A 136 24.94 13.48 -14.78
C GLN A 136 26.34 13.21 -15.36
N ASP A 137 27.38 13.57 -14.62
CA ASP A 137 28.79 13.40 -15.06
C ASP A 137 29.21 11.93 -15.21
N ARG A 138 28.45 11.00 -14.63
CA ARG A 138 28.71 9.55 -14.75
C ARG A 138 28.26 9.00 -16.09
N GLY A 139 27.39 9.71 -16.83
CA GLY A 139 26.80 9.28 -18.10
C GLY A 139 25.88 8.05 -17.99
N ARG A 140 25.56 7.60 -16.78
CA ARG A 140 24.71 6.45 -16.46
C ARG A 140 24.05 6.65 -15.10
N MET A 141 22.89 6.02 -14.90
CA MET A 141 22.10 6.10 -13.67
C MET A 141 21.37 4.78 -13.42
N ASP A 142 21.24 4.39 -12.15
CA ASP A 142 20.24 3.44 -11.67
C ASP A 142 19.01 4.23 -11.21
N VAL A 143 17.91 4.18 -11.98
CA VAL A 143 16.69 4.96 -11.70
C VAL A 143 16.14 4.68 -10.29
N ILE A 144 16.29 3.45 -9.78
CA ILE A 144 15.79 3.10 -8.46
C ILE A 144 16.71 3.69 -7.38
N ALA A 145 17.99 3.33 -7.42
CA ALA A 145 18.93 3.72 -6.37
C ALA A 145 19.21 5.23 -6.35
N ASP A 146 19.32 5.86 -7.52
CA ASP A 146 19.75 7.26 -7.65
C ASP A 146 18.57 8.25 -7.63
N LEU A 147 17.33 7.82 -7.90
CA LEU A 147 16.16 8.71 -8.00
C LEU A 147 14.94 8.23 -7.21
N ALA A 148 14.36 7.08 -7.56
CA ALA A 148 13.05 6.66 -7.05
C ALA A 148 13.06 6.29 -5.57
N TYR A 149 14.17 5.78 -5.05
CA TYR A 149 14.35 5.48 -3.63
C TYR A 149 14.58 6.74 -2.78
N PRO A 150 15.56 7.63 -3.10
CA PRO A 150 15.82 8.80 -2.26
C PRO A 150 14.72 9.88 -2.34
N LEU A 151 14.06 10.06 -3.49
CA LEU A 151 13.11 11.17 -3.67
C LEU A 151 11.94 11.15 -2.66
N PRO A 152 11.16 10.06 -2.50
CA PRO A 152 10.07 10.03 -1.53
C PRO A 152 10.56 10.14 -0.08
N ALA A 153 11.74 9.62 0.24
CA ALA A 153 12.33 9.69 1.57
C ALA A 153 12.65 11.14 1.95
N ILE A 154 13.31 11.89 1.06
CA ILE A 154 13.64 13.32 1.27
C ILE A 154 12.36 14.14 1.40
N VAL A 155 11.39 13.93 0.50
CA VAL A 155 10.12 14.68 0.52
C VAL A 155 9.35 14.41 1.82
N THR A 156 9.33 13.17 2.29
CA THR A 156 8.66 12.80 3.56
C THR A 156 9.37 13.40 4.77
N ALA A 157 10.70 13.36 4.81
CA ALA A 157 11.48 14.00 5.87
C ALA A 157 11.21 15.50 5.96
N GLU A 158 11.16 16.21 4.83
CA GLU A 158 10.82 17.64 4.80
C GLU A 158 9.39 17.91 5.26
N LEU A 159 8.43 17.07 4.89
CA LEU A 159 7.04 17.18 5.36
C LEU A 159 6.92 16.98 6.87
N LEU A 160 7.76 16.12 7.45
CA LEU A 160 7.84 15.89 8.89
C LEU A 160 8.66 16.95 9.63
N GLY A 161 9.26 17.91 8.91
CA GLY A 161 10.10 18.95 9.49
C GLY A 161 11.44 18.44 10.02
N ILE A 162 11.91 17.30 9.51
CA ILE A 162 13.23 16.76 9.87
C ILE A 162 14.31 17.68 9.27
N PRO A 163 15.24 18.21 10.09
CA PRO A 163 16.35 19.02 9.61
C PRO A 163 17.20 18.25 8.59
N VAL A 164 17.67 18.95 7.55
CA VAL A 164 18.55 18.37 6.52
C VAL A 164 20.01 18.23 7.02
N HIS A 165 20.31 18.88 8.16
CA HIS A 165 21.58 18.83 8.88
C HIS A 165 21.28 18.79 10.38
N ASP A 166 22.08 18.05 11.15
CA ASP A 166 21.98 17.97 12.62
C ASP A 166 22.08 19.35 13.30
#